data_AF-A0A0C2FF38-F1
#
_entry.id   AF-A0A0C2FF38-F1
#
_cell.length_a   1.000
_cell.length_b   1.000
_cell.length_c   1.000
_cell.angle_alpha   90.00
_cell.angle_beta   90.00
_cell.angle_gamma   90.00
#
_symmetry.space_group_name_H-M   'P 1'
#
loop_
_entity.id
_entity.type
_entity.pdbx_description
1 polymer ?
#
loop_
_entity_poly.entity_id
_entity_poly.type
_entity_poly.pdbx_seq_one_letter_code
_entity_poly.pdbx_strand_id
1 'polypeptide(L)' 'MKSRKVLDHNNLITEVTQQLKHRFLPNPILIKKRIESLIERDYLARDAHDLKLYNYVA' A
#
# COMPACT_ATOMS: atom_id res chain seq x y z
N MET A 1 0.51 6.84 -0.10
CA MET A 1 0.07 6.87 1.31
C MET A 1 0.29 8.22 1.97
N LYS A 2 1.50 8.80 2.00
CA LYS A 2 1.75 10.13 2.62
C LYS A 2 0.80 11.26 2.20
N SER A 3 0.40 11.31 0.92
CA SER A 3 -0.57 12.31 0.41
C SER A 3 -2.04 11.99 0.72
N ARG A 4 -2.43 10.71 0.68
CA ARG A 4 -3.83 10.28 0.81
C ARG A 4 -4.25 9.94 2.25
N LYS A 5 -3.30 9.71 3.15
CA LYS A 5 -3.45 9.32 4.57
C LYS A 5 -4.15 7.97 4.82
N VAL A 6 -5.24 7.68 4.10
CA VAL A 6 -6.01 6.43 4.17
C VAL A 6 -6.27 5.92 2.75
N LEU A 7 -6.16 4.61 2.53
CA LEU A 7 -6.46 3.99 1.24
C LEU A 7 -6.82 2.52 1.40
N ASP A 8 -7.72 2.01 0.57
CA ASP A 8 -8.00 0.57 0.53
C ASP A 8 -6.92 -0.20 -0.24
N HIS A 9 -6.86 -1.51 0.01
CA HIS A 9 -5.91 -2.43 -0.60
C HIS A 9 -5.93 -2.44 -2.12
N ASN A 10 -7.11 -2.46 -2.75
CA ASN A 10 -7.22 -2.59 -4.20
C ASN A 10 -6.79 -1.29 -4.90
N ASN A 11 -7.21 -0.15 -4.37
CA ASN A 11 -6.76 1.14 -4.88
C ASN A 11 -5.27 1.36 -4.63
N LEU A 12 -4.72 0.92 -3.49
CA LEU A 12 -3.28 0.98 -3.24
C LEU A 12 -2.48 0.20 -4.29
N ILE A 13 -2.88 -1.03 -4.58
CA ILE A 13 -2.22 -1.84 -5.62
C ILE A 13 -2.36 -1.17 -6.99
N THR A 14 -3.55 -0.64 -7.31
CA THR A 14 -3.81 0.02 -8.60
C THR A 14 -2.94 1.25 -8.76
N GLU A 15 -2.85 2.12 -7.76
CA GLU A 15 -2.01 3.31 -7.80
C GLU A 15 -0.52 2.99 -7.91
N VAL A 16 -0.04 2.03 -7.11
CA VAL A 16 1.36 1.59 -7.18
C VAL A 16 1.67 1.04 -8.57
N THR A 17 0.75 0.27 -9.14
CA THR A 17 0.93 -0.28 -10.49
C THR A 17 0.95 0.83 -11.54
N GLN A 18 0.03 1.80 -11.48
CA GLN A 18 -0.01 2.93 -12.41
C GLN A 18 1.24 3.81 -12.33
N GLN A 19 1.74 4.08 -11.11
CA GLN A 19 2.95 4.88 -10.92
C GLN A 19 4.21 4.17 -11.45
N LEU A 20 4.30 2.84 -11.27
CA LEU A 20 5.45 2.06 -11.69
C LEU A 20 5.40 1.64 -13.16
N LYS A 21 4.21 1.64 -13.79
CA LYS A 21 3.97 1.20 -15.18
C LYS A 21 4.91 1.84 -16.21
N HIS A 22 5.32 3.09 -15.98
CA HIS A 22 6.26 3.78 -16.88
C HIS A 22 7.67 3.17 -16.87
N ARG A 23 8.08 2.51 -15.77
CA ARG A 23 9.41 1.92 -15.62
C ARG A 23 9.38 0.40 -15.82
N PHE A 24 8.39 -0.28 -15.27
CA PHE A 24 8.22 -1.73 -15.38
C PHE A 24 6.80 -2.15 -14.98
N LEU A 25 6.44 -3.40 -15.25
CA LEU A 25 5.20 -4.01 -14.76
C LEU A 25 5.49 -4.71 -13.43
N PRO A 26 5.12 -4.13 -12.27
CA PRO A 26 5.37 -4.75 -10.98
C PRO A 26 4.52 -6.02 -10.80
N ASN A 27 5.12 -7.08 -10.28
CA ASN A 27 4.37 -8.28 -9.89
C ASN A 27 3.52 -7.98 -8.63
N PRO A 28 2.21 -8.24 -8.64
CA PRO A 28 1.34 -8.03 -7.47
C PRO A 28 1.83 -8.69 -6.19
N ILE A 29 2.51 -9.84 -6.28
CA ILE A 29 3.09 -10.54 -5.13
C ILE A 29 4.16 -9.68 -4.43
N LEU A 30 5.00 -8.99 -5.22
CA LEU A 30 6.04 -8.13 -4.68
C LEU A 30 5.47 -6.89 -4.00
N ILE A 31 4.39 -6.31 -4.56
CA ILE A 31 3.69 -5.17 -3.97
C ILE A 31 3.14 -5.56 -2.59
N LYS A 32 2.50 -6.73 -2.48
CA LYS A 32 1.98 -7.23 -1.19
C LYS A 32 3.09 -7.40 -0.14
N LYS A 33 4.19 -8.07 -0.50
CA LYS A 33 5.37 -8.19 0.39
C LYS A 33 5.91 -6.84 0.83
N ARG A 34 5.89 -5.85 -0.06
CA ARG A 34 6.36 -4.51 0.27
C ARG A 34 5.41 -3.77 1.22
N ILE A 35 4.11 -3.94 1.06
CA ILE A 35 3.10 -3.41 2.00
C ILE A 35 3.30 -4.02 3.39
N GLU A 36 3.51 -5.34 3.48
CA GLU A 36 3.80 -6.02 4.76
C GLU A 36 5.07 -5.45 5.42
N SER A 37 6.16 -5.31 4.66
CA SER A 37 7.40 -4.72 5.16
C SER A 37 7.24 -3.26 5.62
N LEU A 38 6.30 -2.50 5.05
CA LEU A 38 6.00 -1.13 5.49
C LEU A 38 5.15 -1.10 6.78
N ILE A 39 4.32 -2.12 7.00
CA ILE A 39 3.57 -2.29 8.24
C ILE A 39 4.52 -2.68 9.38
N GLU A 40 5.42 -3.63 9.14
CA GLU A 40 6.44 -4.05 10.12
C GLU A 40 7.37 -2.92 10.58
N ARG A 41 7.49 -1.87 9.77
CA ARG A 41 8.33 -0.69 10.06
C ARG A 41 7.53 0.50 10.58
N ASP A 42 6.27 0.30 10.95
CA ASP A 42 5.35 1.32 11.47
C ASP A 42 5.11 2.52 10.52
N TYR A 43 5.34 2.35 9.21
CA TYR A 43 4.97 3.38 8.22
C TYR A 43 3.49 3.30 7.83
N LEU A 44 2.91 2.11 7.93
CA LEU A 44 1.51 1.83 7.63
C LEU A 44 0.88 1.01 8.76
N ALA A 45 -0.38 1.27 9.06
CA ALA A 45 -1.20 0.44 9.94
C ALA A 45 -2.44 -0.04 9.19
N ARG A 46 -2.98 -1.20 9.58
CA ARG A 46 -4.32 -1.60 9.16
C ARG A 46 -5.34 -0.90 10.04
N ASP A 47 -6.50 -0.58 9.48
CA ASP A 47 -7.59 -0.05 10.29
C ASP A 47 -8.11 -1.12 11.26
N ALA A 48 -8.55 -0.70 12.44
CA ALA A 48 -9.08 -1.60 13.47
C ALA A 48 -10.46 -2.15 13.11
N HIS A 49 -11.23 -1.43 12.27
CA HIS A 49 -12.59 -1.81 11.89
C HIS A 49 -12.64 -2.49 10.52
N ASP A 50 -11.71 -2.13 9.62
CA ASP A 50 -11.61 -2.75 8.28
C ASP A 50 -10.17 -3.11 7.92
N LEU A 51 -9.90 -4.41 7.86
CA LEU A 51 -8.59 -4.97 7.47
C LEU A 51 -8.19 -4.64 6.03
N LYS A 52 -9.13 -4.17 5.19
CA LYS A 52 -8.86 -3.76 3.80
C LYS A 52 -8.36 -2.32 3.71
N LEU A 53 -8.50 -1.52 4.78
CA LEU A 53 -8.03 -0.14 4.84
C LEU A 53 -6.63 -0.08 5.45
N TYR A 54 -5.79 0.74 4.83
CA TYR A 54 -4.47 1.09 5.33
C TYR A 54 -4.41 2.56 5.70
N ASN A 55 -3.83 2.82 6.85
CA ASN A 55 -3.59 4.14 7.40
C ASN A 55 -2.09 4.43 7.38
N TYR A 56 -1.73 5.65 7.03
CA TYR A 56 -0.35 6.13 7.07
C TYR A 56 -0.03 6.70 8.46
N VAL A 57 1.07 6.26 9.07
CA VAL A 57 1.35 6.49 10.50
C VAL A 57 2.62 7.35 10.74
N ALA A 58 3.48 7.52 9.73
CA ALA A 58 4.82 8.14 9.87
C ALA A 58 4.94 9.61 9.42
#